data_AF-A0A453JQF6-F1
#
_entry.id   AF-A0A453JQF6-F1
#
_cell.length_a   1.000
_cell.length_b   1.000
_cell.length_c   1.000
_cell.angle_alpha   90.00
_cell.angle_beta   90.00
_cell.angle_gamma   90.00
#
_symmetry.space_group_name_H-M   'P 1'
#
loop_
_entity.id
_entity.type
_entity.pdbx_description
1 polymer ?
#
loop_
_entity_poly.entity_id
_entity_poly.type
_entity_poly.pdbx_seq_one_letter_code
_entity_poly.pdbx_strand_id
1 'polypeptide(L)'
;DRESSGLPSNRGQAAVRSSQMRSRLSRCFWLLLLCLLSRRAAAAPRLPVRAVNLGGWLVTEGWILPSLFDGIPNKDLLDGTQLQFKSVTQNGYVAAEKGGGAGLVANRSQASGWETFKLWRINETTFNLKVFGNQFVGIQSDGSVVATATSPGKSETFRLVRNAGKDRMRIMAPNGLFLQANKDSTVTADYGKSTSWGDDDPSVFAVTRVTGLQGEYQICNGYGTAKAKPILKNHWSTYIVEDDFRFISESGLTAVRIPVGWWIASDPSPPAPYVGGSLQTLDKAFKWAE
;
A
#
# COMPACT_ATOMS: atom_id res chain seq x y z
N ASP A 1 47.65 52.53 74.84
CA ASP A 1 48.94 52.43 74.13
C ASP A 1 48.79 51.77 72.78
N ARG A 2 49.70 52.16 71.88
CA ARG A 2 49.82 51.88 70.43
C ARG A 2 49.65 50.41 70.03
N GLU A 3 49.17 50.18 68.80
CA GLU A 3 50.02 49.62 67.73
C GLU A 3 49.38 49.68 66.33
N SER A 4 50.25 49.88 65.34
CA SER A 4 50.02 49.95 63.90
C SER A 4 50.80 48.84 63.18
N SER A 5 50.29 48.32 62.05
CA SER A 5 50.96 47.59 60.93
C SER A 5 50.22 46.29 60.58
N GLY A 6 50.04 45.84 59.35
CA GLY A 6 50.44 46.33 58.02
C GLY A 6 49.64 45.57 56.93
N LEU A 7 49.63 46.11 55.71
CA LEU A 7 48.95 45.56 54.52
C LEU A 7 49.89 44.64 53.71
N PRO A 8 49.40 43.52 53.12
CA PRO A 8 50.07 42.85 52.02
C PRO A 8 49.51 43.22 50.63
N SER A 9 50.41 43.78 49.80
CA SER A 9 50.62 43.69 48.35
C SER A 9 49.54 43.12 47.40
N ASN A 10 49.13 43.97 46.45
CA ASN A 10 48.12 43.78 45.39
C ASN A 10 48.69 43.21 44.05
N ARG A 11 49.89 42.62 44.03
CA ARG A 11 50.59 42.25 42.77
C ARG A 11 50.18 40.90 42.14
N GLY A 12 49.50 40.00 42.87
CA GLY A 12 49.15 38.66 42.37
C GLY A 12 47.85 38.57 41.56
N GLN A 13 46.91 39.50 41.72
CA GLN A 13 45.58 39.40 41.10
C GLN A 13 45.50 39.97 39.68
N ALA A 14 46.43 40.86 39.29
CA ALA A 14 46.43 41.47 37.96
C ALA A 14 46.93 40.53 36.85
N ALA A 15 47.89 39.66 37.14
CA ALA A 15 48.47 38.74 36.16
C ALA A 15 47.54 37.56 35.79
N VAL A 16 46.72 37.10 36.74
CA VAL A 16 45.75 36.00 36.52
C VAL A 16 44.54 36.48 35.71
N ARG A 17 44.12 37.75 35.90
CA ARG A 17 43.02 38.35 35.12
C ARG A 17 43.42 38.60 33.66
N SER A 18 44.67 38.94 33.37
CA SER A 18 45.13 39.22 32.00
C SER A 18 45.27 37.95 31.14
N SER A 19 45.69 36.82 31.73
CA SER A 19 45.80 35.54 31.00
C SER A 19 44.43 34.90 30.72
N GLN A 20 43.48 34.99 31.65
CA GLN A 20 42.10 34.53 31.46
C GLN A 20 41.34 35.37 30.44
N MET A 21 41.62 36.68 30.34
CA MET A 21 40.99 37.56 29.37
C MET A 21 41.48 37.27 27.94
N ARG A 22 42.78 37.03 27.76
CA ARG A 22 43.37 36.67 26.46
C ARG A 22 42.90 35.31 25.94
N SER A 23 42.66 34.31 26.80
CA SER A 23 42.13 33.00 26.38
C SER A 23 40.64 33.03 26.04
N ARG A 24 39.85 33.91 26.68
CA ARG A 24 38.43 34.10 26.38
C ARG A 24 38.21 34.86 25.06
N LEU A 25 39.03 35.87 24.76
CA LEU A 25 38.98 36.60 23.49
C LEU A 25 39.39 35.73 22.29
N SER A 26 40.40 34.88 22.43
CA SER A 26 40.83 33.94 21.37
C SER A 26 39.78 32.85 21.07
N ARG A 27 39.10 32.34 22.12
CA ARG A 27 38.00 31.37 21.96
C ARG A 27 36.77 31.99 21.32
N CYS A 28 36.42 33.24 21.64
CA CYS A 28 35.33 33.95 20.97
C CYS A 28 35.65 34.23 19.49
N PHE A 29 36.90 34.53 19.15
CA PHE A 29 37.31 34.77 17.76
C PHE A 29 37.21 33.49 16.89
N TRP A 30 37.57 32.32 17.45
CA TRP A 30 37.39 31.03 16.77
C TRP A 30 35.93 30.58 16.66
N LEU A 31 35.08 30.85 17.66
CA LEU A 31 33.63 30.60 17.60
C LEU A 31 32.91 31.50 16.59
N LEU A 32 33.35 32.76 16.43
CA LEU A 32 32.84 33.66 15.39
C LEU A 32 33.31 33.27 13.98
N LEU A 33 34.54 32.75 13.84
CA LEU A 33 35.05 32.26 12.56
C LEU A 33 34.39 30.94 12.11
N LEU A 34 34.02 30.05 13.05
CA LEU A 34 33.24 28.84 12.76
C LEU A 34 31.77 29.12 12.40
N CYS A 35 31.18 30.23 12.87
CA CYS A 35 29.83 30.64 12.46
C CYS A 35 29.80 31.29 11.06
N LEU A 36 30.92 31.81 10.57
CA LEU A 36 31.05 32.39 9.23
C LEU A 36 31.31 31.35 8.14
N LEU A 37 31.67 30.11 8.52
CA LEU A 37 31.88 28.99 7.62
C LEU A 37 30.74 27.98 7.79
N SER A 38 29.77 28.03 6.87
CA SER A 38 28.72 27.03 6.62
C SER A 38 27.37 27.23 7.33
N ARG A 39 26.74 28.37 7.09
CA ARG A 39 25.31 28.36 6.72
C ARG A 39 25.16 29.08 5.39
N ARG A 40 25.29 28.35 4.28
CA ARG A 40 24.50 28.70 3.10
C ARG A 40 23.05 28.52 3.54
N ALA A 41 22.41 29.58 4.01
CA ALA A 41 20.96 29.61 4.02
C ALA A 41 20.54 29.28 2.59
N ALA A 42 19.79 28.18 2.41
CA ALA A 42 19.20 27.89 1.11
C ALA A 42 18.49 29.17 0.66
N ALA A 43 18.89 29.73 -0.48
CA ALA A 43 18.29 30.96 -0.98
C ALA A 43 16.78 30.75 -1.06
N ALA A 44 16.01 31.73 -0.59
CA ALA A 44 14.55 31.64 -0.66
C ALA A 44 14.14 31.33 -2.11
N PRO A 45 13.20 30.39 -2.34
CA PRO A 45 12.84 29.99 -3.69
C PRO A 45 12.38 31.21 -4.49
N ARG A 46 12.94 31.38 -5.71
CA ARG A 46 12.54 32.47 -6.60
C ARG A 46 11.07 32.28 -6.95
N LEU A 47 10.24 33.25 -6.55
CA LEU A 47 8.84 33.28 -6.92
C LEU A 47 8.68 33.82 -8.36
N PRO A 48 7.67 33.33 -9.11
CA PRO A 48 6.72 32.28 -8.73
C PRO A 48 7.35 30.87 -8.79
N VAL A 49 6.98 30.00 -7.84
CA VAL A 49 7.33 28.57 -7.94
C VAL A 49 6.49 27.94 -9.05
N ARG A 50 7.15 27.33 -10.03
CA ARG A 50 6.51 26.53 -11.07
C ARG A 50 6.93 25.08 -10.88
N ALA A 51 5.96 24.19 -10.70
CA ALA A 51 6.24 22.82 -10.29
C ALA A 51 5.54 21.78 -11.16
N VAL A 52 6.13 20.59 -11.23
CA VAL A 52 5.52 19.39 -11.84
C VAL A 52 5.43 18.26 -10.81
N ASN A 53 4.44 17.39 -10.96
CA ASN A 53 4.27 16.20 -10.12
C ASN A 53 4.87 14.97 -10.81
N LEU A 54 5.76 14.25 -10.12
CA LEU A 54 6.39 13.03 -10.61
C LEU A 54 5.55 11.80 -10.23
N GLY A 55 4.31 11.78 -10.73
CA GLY A 55 3.34 10.71 -10.48
C GLY A 55 3.73 9.38 -11.14
N GLY A 56 3.40 8.27 -10.48
CA GLY A 56 3.70 6.93 -10.98
C GLY A 56 5.14 6.46 -10.73
N TRP A 57 6.04 7.30 -10.19
CA TRP A 57 7.46 6.94 -9.99
C TRP A 57 7.69 6.10 -8.73
N LEU A 58 7.78 6.73 -7.55
CA LEU A 58 7.99 6.03 -6.26
C LEU A 58 6.69 5.50 -5.65
N VAL A 59 5.55 6.02 -6.12
CA VAL A 59 4.22 5.47 -5.83
C VAL A 59 3.62 5.10 -7.18
N THR A 60 3.54 3.79 -7.44
CA THR A 60 3.03 3.25 -8.70
C THR A 60 1.50 3.28 -8.72
N GLU A 61 0.96 3.66 -9.87
CA GLU A 61 -0.49 3.81 -10.08
C GLU A 61 -0.87 3.23 -11.44
N GLY A 62 -1.79 2.26 -11.45
CA GLY A 62 -2.14 1.53 -12.68
C GLY A 62 -2.88 2.34 -13.73
N TRP A 63 -3.43 3.50 -13.39
CA TRP A 63 -4.01 4.42 -14.37
C TRP A 63 -2.95 5.27 -15.08
N ILE A 64 -1.76 5.45 -14.48
CA ILE A 64 -0.61 6.12 -15.10
C ILE A 64 0.23 5.12 -15.90
N LEU A 65 0.59 4.00 -15.28
CA LEU A 65 1.41 2.96 -15.91
C LEU A 65 0.76 1.56 -15.77
N PRO A 66 -0.26 1.25 -16.59
CA PRO A 66 -0.98 -0.02 -16.52
C PRO A 66 -0.08 -1.25 -16.76
N SER A 67 0.97 -1.09 -17.57
CA SER A 67 1.85 -2.16 -18.01
C SER A 67 2.59 -2.86 -16.87
N LEU A 68 2.83 -2.18 -15.74
CA LEU A 68 3.41 -2.81 -14.55
C LEU A 68 2.56 -3.97 -14.01
N PHE A 69 1.25 -3.94 -14.26
CA PHE A 69 0.28 -4.92 -13.74
C PHE A 69 -0.01 -6.06 -14.72
N ASP A 70 0.42 -5.96 -15.98
CA ASP A 70 0.01 -6.87 -17.05
C ASP A 70 0.47 -8.31 -16.85
N GLY A 71 1.65 -8.49 -16.27
CA GLY A 71 2.21 -9.81 -15.98
C GLY A 71 1.61 -10.50 -14.76
N ILE A 72 0.71 -9.86 -14.00
CA ILE A 72 0.16 -10.46 -12.77
C ILE A 72 -0.89 -11.52 -13.14
N PRO A 73 -0.73 -12.79 -12.70
CA PRO A 73 -1.75 -13.81 -12.89
C PRO A 73 -3.06 -13.42 -12.23
N ASN A 74 -4.15 -13.49 -13.00
CA ASN A 74 -5.47 -13.02 -12.56
C ASN A 74 -5.43 -11.56 -12.05
N LYS A 75 -4.79 -10.65 -12.79
CA LYS A 75 -4.69 -9.20 -12.47
C LYS A 75 -6.01 -8.47 -12.27
N ASP A 76 -7.11 -9.09 -12.69
CA ASP A 76 -8.46 -8.60 -12.48
C ASP A 76 -9.07 -9.07 -11.15
N LEU A 77 -8.36 -9.91 -10.39
CA LEU A 77 -8.69 -10.42 -9.06
C LEU A 77 -7.58 -10.06 -8.05
N LEU A 78 -7.01 -8.86 -8.13
CA LEU A 78 -6.01 -8.39 -7.16
C LEU A 78 -6.66 -8.13 -5.80
N ASP A 79 -5.84 -8.06 -4.76
CA ASP A 79 -6.31 -7.75 -3.42
C ASP A 79 -7.12 -6.45 -3.38
N GLY A 80 -8.27 -6.49 -2.70
CA GLY A 80 -9.21 -5.38 -2.60
C GLY A 80 -10.18 -5.24 -3.76
N THR A 81 -10.06 -6.06 -4.82
CA THR A 81 -11.04 -6.11 -5.92
C THR A 81 -12.43 -6.42 -5.36
N GLN A 82 -13.44 -5.74 -5.90
CA GLN A 82 -14.83 -5.95 -5.51
C GLN A 82 -15.58 -6.69 -6.61
N LEU A 83 -16.23 -7.79 -6.22
CA LEU A 83 -17.01 -8.66 -7.11
C LEU A 83 -18.45 -8.76 -6.63
N GLN A 84 -19.35 -8.96 -7.58
CA GLN A 84 -20.72 -9.38 -7.35
C GLN A 84 -20.92 -10.74 -8.00
N PHE A 85 -21.66 -11.61 -7.34
CA PHE A 85 -21.98 -12.96 -7.82
C PHE A 85 -23.47 -13.07 -8.03
N LYS A 86 -23.89 -13.47 -9.23
CA LYS A 86 -25.30 -13.74 -9.55
C LYS A 86 -25.48 -15.21 -9.85
N SER A 87 -26.34 -15.88 -9.11
CA SER A 87 -26.70 -17.27 -9.40
C SER A 87 -27.36 -17.35 -10.77
N VAL A 88 -26.90 -18.28 -11.60
CA VAL A 88 -27.46 -18.48 -12.94
C VAL A 88 -28.78 -19.24 -12.91
N THR A 89 -28.95 -20.13 -11.93
CA THR A 89 -30.18 -20.92 -11.73
C THR A 89 -31.28 -20.12 -11.03
N GLN A 90 -30.92 -19.34 -10.00
CA GLN A 90 -31.87 -18.57 -9.19
C GLN A 90 -32.10 -17.15 -9.72
N ASN A 91 -31.26 -16.68 -10.65
CA ASN A 91 -31.28 -15.31 -11.19
C ASN A 91 -31.17 -14.21 -10.11
N GLY A 92 -30.66 -14.55 -8.93
CA GLY A 92 -30.49 -13.64 -7.79
C GLY A 92 -29.00 -13.40 -7.47
N TYR A 93 -28.68 -12.17 -7.08
CA TYR A 93 -27.37 -11.83 -6.54
C TYR A 93 -27.19 -12.41 -5.14
N VAL A 94 -25.98 -12.88 -4.88
CA VAL A 94 -25.56 -13.38 -3.58
C VAL A 94 -25.36 -12.19 -2.64
N ALA A 95 -25.88 -12.28 -1.42
CA ALA A 95 -25.66 -11.31 -0.36
C ALA A 95 -25.53 -12.02 0.99
N ALA A 96 -24.77 -11.41 1.90
CA ALA A 96 -24.85 -11.78 3.30
C ALA A 96 -26.06 -11.10 3.95
N GLU A 97 -26.88 -11.88 4.63
CA GLU A 97 -28.00 -11.34 5.39
C GLU A 97 -27.50 -10.36 6.48
N LYS A 98 -28.29 -9.32 6.73
CA LYS A 98 -27.94 -8.19 7.61
C LYS A 98 -26.65 -7.44 7.18
N GLY A 99 -26.21 -7.60 5.93
CA GLY A 99 -24.95 -7.06 5.42
C GLY A 99 -23.70 -7.80 5.92
N GLY A 100 -23.87 -8.83 6.76
CA GLY A 100 -22.82 -9.53 7.49
C GLY A 100 -23.25 -9.86 8.92
N GLY A 101 -22.83 -11.02 9.41
CA GLY A 101 -23.24 -11.58 10.70
C GLY A 101 -24.31 -12.67 10.61
N ALA A 102 -24.66 -13.12 9.40
CA ALA A 102 -25.64 -14.17 9.15
C ALA A 102 -25.27 -15.02 7.92
N GLY A 103 -26.17 -15.89 7.49
CA GLY A 103 -26.02 -16.74 6.30
C GLY A 103 -25.98 -15.96 4.99
N LEU A 104 -25.45 -16.61 3.94
CA LEU A 104 -25.51 -16.11 2.57
C LEU A 104 -26.77 -16.62 1.85
N VAL A 105 -27.38 -15.73 1.07
CA VAL A 105 -28.54 -16.03 0.23
C VAL A 105 -28.34 -15.49 -1.19
N ALA A 106 -29.00 -16.10 -2.17
CA ALA A 106 -28.94 -15.73 -3.59
C ALA A 106 -30.32 -15.31 -4.13
N ASN A 107 -30.94 -14.27 -3.55
CA ASN A 107 -32.31 -13.83 -3.87
C ASN A 107 -32.44 -12.35 -4.25
N ARG A 108 -31.32 -11.62 -4.38
CA ARG A 108 -31.36 -10.17 -4.61
C ARG A 108 -31.55 -9.91 -6.10
N SER A 109 -32.58 -9.16 -6.47
CA SER A 109 -32.89 -8.86 -7.88
C SER A 109 -31.94 -7.82 -8.50
N GLN A 110 -31.30 -7.01 -7.66
CA GLN A 110 -30.34 -5.98 -8.04
C GLN A 110 -29.16 -6.00 -7.07
N ALA A 111 -27.99 -5.58 -7.55
CA ALA A 111 -26.78 -5.53 -6.75
C ALA A 111 -26.49 -4.10 -6.29
N SER A 112 -26.14 -3.95 -5.02
CA SER A 112 -25.67 -2.72 -4.41
C SER A 112 -24.56 -3.06 -3.40
N GLY A 113 -24.56 -2.46 -2.21
CA GLY A 113 -23.52 -2.68 -1.20
C GLY A 113 -23.46 -4.10 -0.65
N TRP A 114 -24.60 -4.71 -0.33
CA TRP A 114 -24.64 -6.01 0.37
C TRP A 114 -24.28 -7.19 -0.54
N GLU A 115 -24.48 -7.02 -1.84
CA GLU A 115 -24.15 -8.00 -2.87
C GLU A 115 -22.70 -7.90 -3.33
N THR A 116 -21.95 -6.92 -2.80
CA THR A 116 -20.58 -6.63 -3.22
C THR A 116 -19.57 -7.20 -2.21
N PHE A 117 -18.74 -8.11 -2.69
CA PHE A 117 -17.72 -8.81 -1.90
C PHE A 117 -16.35 -8.28 -2.24
N LYS A 118 -15.57 -7.94 -1.21
CA LYS A 118 -14.16 -7.54 -1.36
C LYS A 118 -13.27 -8.77 -1.26
N LEU A 119 -12.39 -8.95 -2.23
CA LEU A 119 -11.39 -10.01 -2.22
C LEU A 119 -10.25 -9.67 -1.26
N TRP A 120 -9.92 -10.62 -0.40
CA TRP A 120 -8.68 -10.65 0.35
C TRP A 120 -7.81 -11.74 -0.28
N ARG A 121 -6.78 -11.35 -1.02
CA ARG A 121 -6.00 -12.25 -1.87
C ARG A 121 -4.93 -12.96 -1.05
N ILE A 122 -4.96 -14.29 -1.07
CA ILE A 122 -3.92 -15.13 -0.46
C ILE A 122 -2.89 -15.51 -1.52
N ASN A 123 -3.34 -15.94 -2.69
CA ASN A 123 -2.50 -16.25 -3.85
C ASN A 123 -3.30 -16.11 -5.16
N GLU A 124 -2.77 -16.64 -6.27
CA GLU A 124 -3.35 -16.54 -7.60
C GLU A 124 -4.80 -17.03 -7.72
N THR A 125 -5.18 -18.04 -6.95
CA THR A 125 -6.51 -18.68 -7.04
C THR A 125 -7.26 -18.72 -5.71
N THR A 126 -6.59 -18.46 -4.60
CA THR A 126 -7.13 -18.58 -3.25
C THR A 126 -7.36 -17.22 -2.61
N PHE A 127 -8.54 -17.05 -2.03
CA PHE A 127 -9.04 -15.79 -1.48
C PHE A 127 -9.85 -16.04 -0.21
N ASN A 128 -9.88 -15.05 0.67
CA ASN A 128 -11.01 -14.85 1.57
C ASN A 128 -11.96 -13.82 0.94
N LEU A 129 -13.24 -13.92 1.24
CA LEU A 129 -14.28 -13.01 0.75
C LEU A 129 -14.80 -12.19 1.91
N LYS A 130 -14.74 -10.87 1.81
CA LYS A 130 -15.21 -9.96 2.85
C LYS A 130 -16.51 -9.29 2.42
N VAL A 131 -17.52 -9.35 3.28
CA VAL A 131 -18.86 -8.80 3.01
C VAL A 131 -18.93 -7.32 3.42
N PHE A 132 -20.06 -6.67 3.15
CA PHE A 132 -20.30 -5.25 3.44
C PHE A 132 -19.97 -4.87 4.89
N GLY A 133 -20.43 -5.68 5.86
CA GLY A 133 -20.19 -5.52 7.30
C GLY A 133 -18.77 -5.82 7.76
N ASN A 134 -17.83 -6.05 6.84
CA ASN A 134 -16.44 -6.40 7.11
C ASN A 134 -16.19 -7.78 7.76
N GLN A 135 -17.20 -8.64 7.87
CA GLN A 135 -16.97 -10.05 8.20
C GLN A 135 -16.45 -10.83 6.99
N PHE A 136 -15.79 -11.95 7.25
CA PHE A 136 -15.38 -12.91 6.26
C PHE A 136 -16.45 -13.98 6.07
N VAL A 137 -16.69 -14.34 4.81
CA VAL A 137 -17.48 -15.51 4.43
C VAL A 137 -16.70 -16.75 4.86
N GLY A 138 -17.39 -17.73 5.45
CA GLY A 138 -16.84 -19.02 5.86
C GLY A 138 -17.90 -20.11 5.79
N ILE A 139 -17.46 -21.36 5.86
CA ILE A 139 -18.34 -22.53 5.91
C ILE A 139 -18.45 -23.09 7.33
N GLN A 140 -19.62 -23.62 7.67
CA GLN A 140 -19.85 -24.42 8.88
C GLN A 140 -19.71 -25.92 8.60
N SER A 141 -19.71 -26.73 9.66
CA SER A 141 -19.57 -28.20 9.55
C SER A 141 -20.72 -28.88 8.82
N ASP A 142 -21.91 -28.26 8.80
CA ASP A 142 -23.09 -28.73 8.07
C ASP A 142 -23.11 -28.29 6.60
N GLY A 143 -22.08 -27.57 6.13
CA GLY A 143 -22.01 -27.04 4.78
C GLY A 143 -22.72 -25.70 4.58
N SER A 144 -23.36 -25.12 5.60
CA SER A 144 -23.92 -23.78 5.50
C SER A 144 -22.82 -22.73 5.31
N VAL A 145 -23.11 -21.70 4.50
CA VAL A 145 -22.18 -20.59 4.24
C VAL A 145 -22.66 -19.36 5.00
N VAL A 146 -21.80 -18.82 5.85
CA VAL A 146 -22.11 -17.68 6.73
C VAL A 146 -21.03 -16.60 6.62
N ALA A 147 -21.35 -15.37 7.00
CA ALA A 147 -20.40 -14.26 7.05
C ALA A 147 -20.29 -13.70 8.48
N THR A 148 -19.79 -14.48 9.43
CA THR A 148 -19.72 -14.11 10.85
C THR A 148 -18.31 -13.86 11.36
N ALA A 149 -17.28 -14.34 10.66
CA ALA A 149 -15.91 -14.28 11.13
C ALA A 149 -15.32 -12.87 11.01
N THR A 150 -14.64 -12.37 12.05
CA THR A 150 -13.93 -11.08 12.03
C THR A 150 -12.47 -11.21 11.59
N SER A 151 -11.95 -12.44 11.53
CA SER A 151 -10.61 -12.78 11.03
C SER A 151 -10.70 -14.08 10.21
N PRO A 152 -9.97 -14.19 9.09
CA PRO A 152 -10.06 -15.36 8.24
C PRO A 152 -9.22 -16.52 8.80
N GLY A 153 -9.72 -17.74 8.63
CA GLY A 153 -9.02 -18.99 8.89
C GLY A 153 -9.25 -20.01 7.77
N LYS A 154 -9.15 -21.29 8.12
CA LYS A 154 -9.31 -22.38 7.15
C LYS A 154 -10.71 -22.41 6.54
N SER A 155 -11.77 -22.18 7.33
CA SER A 155 -13.17 -22.19 6.88
C SER A 155 -13.50 -21.03 5.93
N GLU A 156 -12.77 -19.92 6.00
CA GLU A 156 -12.97 -18.71 5.19
C GLU A 156 -12.14 -18.71 3.90
N THR A 157 -11.40 -19.79 3.62
CA THR A 157 -10.44 -19.86 2.53
C THR A 157 -11.03 -20.57 1.31
N PHE A 158 -11.31 -19.81 0.26
CA PHE A 158 -11.96 -20.29 -0.95
C PHE A 158 -11.03 -20.24 -2.16
N ARG A 159 -11.20 -21.17 -3.09
CA ARG A 159 -10.57 -21.10 -4.42
C ARG A 159 -11.58 -20.62 -5.45
N LEU A 160 -11.23 -19.57 -6.18
CA LEU A 160 -12.05 -19.05 -7.28
C LEU A 160 -11.64 -19.75 -8.58
N VAL A 161 -12.59 -20.43 -9.21
CA VAL A 161 -12.40 -21.16 -10.47
C VAL A 161 -13.21 -20.47 -11.55
N ARG A 162 -12.59 -20.12 -12.68
CA ARG A 162 -13.24 -19.38 -13.76
C ARG A 162 -13.41 -20.23 -15.01
N ASN A 163 -14.44 -19.93 -15.80
CA ASN A 163 -14.54 -20.45 -17.15
C ASN A 163 -13.52 -19.75 -18.08
N ALA A 164 -13.40 -20.25 -19.32
CA ALA A 164 -12.51 -19.67 -20.32
C ALA A 164 -12.83 -18.19 -20.62
N GLY A 165 -14.11 -17.82 -20.65
CA GLY A 165 -14.58 -16.45 -20.88
C GLY A 165 -14.37 -15.49 -19.71
N LYS A 166 -14.09 -16.02 -18.50
CA LYS A 166 -13.93 -15.28 -17.23
C LYS A 166 -15.15 -14.47 -16.78
N ASP A 167 -16.30 -14.64 -17.43
CA ASP A 167 -17.60 -14.07 -17.06
C ASP A 167 -18.34 -14.94 -16.03
N ARG A 168 -17.91 -16.19 -15.85
CA ARG A 168 -18.49 -17.14 -14.91
C ARG A 168 -17.46 -17.69 -13.94
N MET A 169 -17.91 -17.97 -12.73
CA MET A 169 -17.06 -18.45 -11.65
C MET A 169 -17.77 -19.50 -10.80
N ARG A 170 -16.99 -20.45 -10.29
CA ARG A 170 -17.34 -21.28 -9.15
C ARG A 170 -16.45 -20.94 -7.97
N ILE A 171 -17.01 -21.09 -6.79
CA ILE A 171 -16.32 -20.83 -5.52
C ILE A 171 -16.14 -22.17 -4.84
N MET A 172 -14.91 -22.69 -4.79
CA MET A 172 -14.60 -23.95 -4.10
C MET A 172 -14.29 -23.65 -2.64
N ALA A 173 -15.06 -24.28 -1.76
CA ALA A 173 -14.90 -24.22 -0.33
C ALA A 173 -13.72 -25.09 0.17
N PRO A 174 -13.24 -24.85 1.40
CA PRO A 174 -12.12 -25.58 1.97
C PRO A 174 -12.43 -27.07 2.28
N ASN A 175 -13.71 -27.46 2.26
CA ASN A 175 -14.14 -28.87 2.30
C ASN A 175 -14.00 -29.59 0.93
N GLY A 176 -13.54 -28.87 -0.12
CA GLY A 176 -13.30 -29.42 -1.45
C GLY A 176 -14.53 -29.50 -2.35
N LEU A 177 -15.67 -28.97 -1.90
CA LEU A 177 -16.94 -28.87 -2.63
C LEU A 177 -17.16 -27.44 -3.14
N PHE A 178 -18.01 -27.27 -4.13
CA PHE A 178 -18.39 -25.95 -4.63
C PHE A 178 -19.56 -25.37 -3.83
N LEU A 179 -19.59 -24.05 -3.75
CA LEU A 179 -20.79 -23.32 -3.33
C LEU A 179 -21.89 -23.51 -4.37
N GLN A 180 -23.13 -23.68 -3.92
CA GLN A 180 -24.32 -23.66 -4.76
C GLN A 180 -25.41 -22.74 -4.20
N ALA A 181 -26.23 -22.20 -5.11
CA ALA A 181 -27.45 -21.48 -4.77
C ALA A 181 -28.66 -22.42 -4.87
N ASN A 182 -29.33 -22.64 -3.75
CA ASN A 182 -30.44 -23.57 -3.63
C ASN A 182 -31.78 -22.92 -4.03
N LYS A 183 -32.79 -23.77 -4.29
CA LYS A 183 -34.15 -23.32 -4.65
C LYS A 183 -34.82 -22.47 -3.57
N ASP A 184 -34.47 -22.69 -2.31
CA ASP A 184 -34.92 -21.90 -1.15
C ASP A 184 -34.10 -20.61 -0.95
N SER A 185 -33.24 -20.27 -1.92
CA SER A 185 -32.31 -19.13 -1.93
C SER A 185 -31.10 -19.24 -1.02
N THR A 186 -30.95 -20.29 -0.22
CA THR A 186 -29.75 -20.45 0.63
C THR A 186 -28.52 -20.72 -0.23
N VAL A 187 -27.34 -20.35 0.29
CA VAL A 187 -26.05 -20.72 -0.30
C VAL A 187 -25.34 -21.72 0.61
N THR A 188 -25.01 -22.89 0.06
CA THR A 188 -24.36 -24.02 0.77
C THR A 188 -23.11 -24.47 0.03
N ALA A 189 -22.20 -25.13 0.72
CA ALA A 189 -20.91 -25.60 0.21
C ALA A 189 -20.86 -27.14 0.12
N ASP A 190 -21.79 -27.72 -0.63
CA ASP A 190 -22.04 -29.16 -0.69
C ASP A 190 -22.15 -29.70 -2.13
N TYR A 191 -21.88 -28.87 -3.14
CA TYR A 191 -21.99 -29.28 -4.54
C TYR A 191 -20.72 -29.99 -5.04
N GLY A 192 -20.93 -31.10 -5.75
CA GLY A 192 -19.86 -31.98 -6.25
C GLY A 192 -19.00 -31.37 -7.37
N LYS A 193 -17.94 -32.09 -7.77
CA LYS A 193 -16.95 -31.60 -8.74
C LYS A 193 -17.34 -31.78 -10.22
N SER A 194 -18.23 -32.72 -10.53
CA SER A 194 -18.74 -32.93 -11.90
C SER A 194 -19.79 -31.89 -12.21
N THR A 195 -19.48 -31.00 -13.16
CA THR A 195 -20.22 -29.74 -13.33
C THR A 195 -20.20 -29.30 -14.80
N SER A 196 -21.17 -28.46 -15.18
CA SER A 196 -21.26 -27.78 -16.48
C SER A 196 -21.20 -26.26 -16.26
N TRP A 197 -20.76 -25.47 -17.25
CA TRP A 197 -20.77 -24.00 -17.13
C TRP A 197 -22.12 -23.38 -17.55
N GLY A 198 -23.15 -24.22 -17.73
CA GLY A 198 -24.49 -23.83 -18.18
C GLY A 198 -25.29 -23.07 -17.13
N ASP A 199 -26.43 -22.54 -17.56
CA ASP A 199 -27.38 -21.81 -16.70
C ASP A 199 -28.23 -22.72 -15.80
N ASP A 200 -28.07 -24.04 -15.97
CA ASP A 200 -28.72 -25.09 -15.20
C ASP A 200 -27.88 -25.59 -14.02
N ASP A 201 -26.60 -25.20 -13.93
CA ASP A 201 -25.69 -25.62 -12.86
C ASP A 201 -25.76 -24.65 -11.66
N PRO A 202 -26.26 -25.07 -10.49
CA PRO A 202 -26.47 -24.20 -9.33
C PRO A 202 -25.17 -23.74 -8.66
N SER A 203 -24.02 -24.32 -9.04
CA SER A 203 -22.70 -23.90 -8.56
C SER A 203 -22.04 -22.79 -9.38
N VAL A 204 -22.66 -22.42 -10.50
CA VAL A 204 -22.13 -21.39 -11.40
C VAL A 204 -22.72 -20.03 -11.06
N PHE A 205 -21.84 -19.04 -10.94
CA PHE A 205 -22.21 -17.65 -10.73
C PHE A 205 -21.71 -16.82 -11.91
N ALA A 206 -22.59 -16.00 -12.49
CA ALA A 206 -22.17 -14.89 -13.33
C ALA A 206 -21.49 -13.84 -12.45
N VAL A 207 -20.36 -13.31 -12.89
CA VAL A 207 -19.52 -12.42 -12.08
C VAL A 207 -19.42 -11.04 -12.70
N THR A 208 -19.68 -10.03 -11.88
CA THR A 208 -19.44 -8.63 -12.24
C THR A 208 -18.31 -8.09 -11.39
N ARG A 209 -17.28 -7.52 -12.03
CA ARG A 209 -16.24 -6.75 -11.33
C ARG A 209 -16.73 -5.32 -11.16
N VAL A 210 -16.92 -4.90 -9.92
CA VAL A 210 -17.42 -3.56 -9.57
C VAL A 210 -16.28 -2.54 -9.61
N THR A 211 -15.18 -2.87 -8.93
CA THR A 211 -13.98 -2.03 -8.91
C THR A 211 -12.75 -2.88 -8.63
N GLY A 212 -11.57 -2.35 -8.95
CA GLY A 212 -10.31 -2.93 -8.53
C GLY A 212 -9.26 -1.87 -8.24
N LEU A 213 -8.25 -2.27 -7.49
CA LEU A 213 -7.17 -1.39 -7.07
C LEU A 213 -5.91 -1.73 -7.85
N GLN A 214 -5.14 -0.70 -8.21
CA GLN A 214 -3.88 -0.85 -8.92
C GLN A 214 -2.86 0.13 -8.35
N GLY A 215 -2.31 -0.19 -7.19
CA GLY A 215 -1.15 0.49 -6.61
C GLY A 215 0.01 -0.46 -6.32
N GLU A 216 1.06 0.07 -5.70
CA GLU A 216 2.24 -0.72 -5.35
C GLU A 216 1.92 -1.93 -4.46
N TYR A 217 0.93 -1.79 -3.57
CA TYR A 217 0.44 -2.92 -2.77
C TYR A 217 -0.02 -4.08 -3.65
N GLN A 218 -0.80 -3.81 -4.70
CA GLN A 218 -1.29 -4.85 -5.61
C GLN A 218 -0.19 -5.44 -6.49
N ILE A 219 0.83 -4.66 -6.87
CA ILE A 219 2.03 -5.20 -7.55
C ILE A 219 2.74 -6.18 -6.60
N CYS A 220 3.01 -5.73 -5.38
CA CYS A 220 3.76 -6.51 -4.39
C CYS A 220 3.02 -7.78 -3.94
N ASN A 221 1.74 -7.67 -3.62
CA ASN A 221 0.87 -8.81 -3.27
C ASN A 221 0.63 -9.73 -4.48
N GLY A 222 0.42 -9.15 -5.67
CA GLY A 222 0.04 -9.87 -6.88
C GLY A 222 1.16 -10.72 -7.48
N TYR A 223 2.36 -10.13 -7.64
CA TYR A 223 3.54 -10.86 -8.10
C TYR A 223 4.22 -11.67 -6.99
N GLY A 224 4.03 -11.27 -5.74
CA GLY A 224 4.87 -11.67 -4.62
C GLY A 224 6.19 -10.89 -4.57
N THR A 225 6.75 -10.73 -3.37
CA THR A 225 7.92 -9.88 -3.09
C THR A 225 9.13 -10.20 -3.98
N ALA A 226 9.40 -11.49 -4.23
CA ALA A 226 10.55 -11.94 -5.02
C ALA A 226 10.50 -11.46 -6.47
N LYS A 227 9.32 -11.48 -7.11
CA LYS A 227 9.11 -11.02 -8.50
C LYS A 227 8.87 -9.52 -8.56
N ALA A 228 8.17 -8.94 -7.58
CA ALA A 228 7.90 -7.51 -7.52
C ALA A 228 9.19 -6.67 -7.37
N LYS A 229 10.16 -7.14 -6.57
CA LYS A 229 11.41 -6.41 -6.31
C LYS A 229 12.21 -6.03 -7.57
N PRO A 230 12.57 -6.95 -8.48
CA PRO A 230 13.28 -6.58 -9.71
C PRO A 230 12.43 -5.69 -10.63
N ILE A 231 11.11 -5.92 -10.71
CA ILE A 231 10.19 -5.10 -11.52
C ILE A 231 10.19 -3.64 -11.03
N LEU A 232 10.00 -3.44 -9.73
CA LEU A 232 9.94 -2.10 -9.14
C LEU A 232 11.31 -1.41 -9.16
N LYS A 233 12.41 -2.15 -8.92
CA LYS A 233 13.76 -1.58 -9.09
C LYS A 233 14.03 -1.11 -10.51
N ASN A 234 13.64 -1.89 -11.51
CA ASN A 234 13.76 -1.48 -12.90
C ASN A 234 12.95 -0.20 -13.14
N HIS A 235 11.67 -0.21 -12.78
CA HIS A 235 10.77 0.95 -12.90
C HIS A 235 11.36 2.22 -12.26
N TRP A 236 11.78 2.15 -11.00
CA TRP A 236 12.40 3.29 -10.29
C TRP A 236 13.65 3.83 -11.00
N SER A 237 14.42 2.96 -11.67
CA SER A 237 15.66 3.34 -12.35
C SER A 237 15.48 3.82 -13.79
N THR A 238 14.35 3.56 -14.43
CA THR A 238 14.11 3.88 -15.84
C THR A 238 12.95 4.84 -16.09
N TYR A 239 12.07 5.03 -15.11
CA TYR A 239 10.84 5.83 -15.29
C TYR A 239 11.07 7.33 -15.14
N ILE A 240 11.83 7.75 -14.13
CA ILE A 240 12.35 9.12 -13.99
C ILE A 240 13.86 9.02 -13.75
N VAL A 241 14.62 9.75 -14.55
CA VAL A 241 16.09 9.79 -14.54
C VAL A 241 16.61 11.22 -14.45
N GLU A 242 17.93 11.37 -14.36
CA GLU A 242 18.59 12.68 -14.24
C GLU A 242 18.25 13.64 -15.39
N ASP A 243 18.18 13.11 -16.62
CA ASP A 243 17.85 13.91 -17.80
C ASP A 243 16.42 14.47 -17.75
N ASP A 244 15.49 13.82 -17.05
CA ASP A 244 14.15 14.38 -16.84
C ASP A 244 14.20 15.60 -15.91
N PHE A 245 15.06 15.58 -14.88
CA PHE A 245 15.28 16.75 -14.01
C PHE A 245 15.94 17.89 -14.78
N ARG A 246 16.90 17.58 -15.65
CA ARG A 246 17.51 18.56 -16.56
C ARG A 246 16.45 19.20 -17.45
N PHE A 247 15.60 18.39 -18.09
CA PHE A 247 14.51 18.85 -18.94
C PHE A 247 13.51 19.74 -18.18
N ILE A 248 13.13 19.37 -16.95
CA ILE A 248 12.24 20.15 -16.08
C ILE A 248 12.84 21.53 -15.80
N SER A 249 14.13 21.59 -15.46
CA SER A 249 14.86 22.83 -15.19
C SER A 249 14.97 23.71 -16.44
N GLU A 250 15.37 23.14 -17.58
CA GLU A 250 15.47 23.84 -18.88
C GLU A 250 14.11 24.36 -19.37
N SER A 251 13.02 23.69 -19.01
CA SER A 251 11.63 24.13 -19.26
C SER A 251 11.20 25.29 -18.36
N GLY A 252 12.07 25.78 -17.47
CA GLY A 252 11.80 26.90 -16.58
C GLY A 252 10.96 26.54 -15.35
N LEU A 253 10.81 25.25 -15.02
CA LEU A 253 10.20 24.80 -13.76
C LEU A 253 11.26 24.84 -12.65
N THR A 254 10.83 25.15 -11.42
CA THR A 254 11.70 25.43 -10.28
C THR A 254 11.49 24.47 -9.11
N ALA A 255 10.59 23.50 -9.25
CA ALA A 255 10.29 22.51 -8.21
C ALA A 255 9.66 21.24 -8.79
N VAL A 256 9.79 20.14 -8.04
CA VAL A 256 9.08 18.89 -8.30
C VAL A 256 8.33 18.45 -7.05
N ARG A 257 7.14 17.87 -7.23
CA ARG A 257 6.43 17.12 -6.18
C ARG A 257 6.68 15.64 -6.41
N ILE A 258 7.14 14.94 -5.38
CA ILE A 258 7.35 13.49 -5.41
C ILE A 258 6.38 12.84 -4.42
N PRO A 259 5.43 12.02 -4.88
CA PRO A 259 4.67 11.14 -3.99
C PRO A 259 5.60 10.14 -3.30
N VAL A 260 5.53 10.05 -1.97
CA VAL A 260 6.35 9.13 -1.17
C VAL A 260 5.41 8.22 -0.38
N GLY A 261 5.50 6.91 -0.63
CA GLY A 261 4.77 5.91 0.13
C GLY A 261 5.28 5.83 1.58
N TRP A 262 4.40 5.63 2.55
CA TRP A 262 4.78 5.56 3.96
C TRP A 262 5.77 4.41 4.25
N TRP A 263 5.70 3.32 3.46
CA TRP A 263 6.57 2.15 3.60
C TRP A 263 8.05 2.47 3.30
N ILE A 264 8.31 3.50 2.50
CA ILE A 264 9.67 3.95 2.15
C ILE A 264 10.46 4.37 3.40
N ALA A 265 9.78 4.87 4.44
CA ALA A 265 10.41 5.24 5.70
C ALA A 265 11.06 4.06 6.45
N SER A 266 10.70 2.82 6.09
CA SER A 266 11.25 1.59 6.67
C SER A 266 12.25 0.89 5.74
N ASP A 267 12.70 1.56 4.68
CA ASP A 267 13.76 1.01 3.82
C ASP A 267 15.06 0.73 4.60
N PRO A 268 15.81 -0.33 4.25
CA PRO A 268 15.61 -1.23 3.10
C PRO A 268 14.64 -2.41 3.36
N SER A 269 13.99 -2.45 4.52
CA SER A 269 13.16 -3.57 4.97
C SER A 269 11.74 -3.12 5.32
N PRO A 270 10.96 -2.64 4.33
CA PRO A 270 9.60 -2.20 4.56
C PRO A 270 8.69 -3.36 5.02
N PRO A 271 7.57 -3.06 5.68
CA PRO A 271 6.62 -4.08 6.07
C PRO A 271 6.03 -4.79 4.85
N ALA A 272 5.71 -6.08 5.01
CA ALA A 272 5.09 -6.86 3.95
C ALA A 272 3.74 -6.24 3.50
N PRO A 273 3.38 -6.32 2.20
CA PRO A 273 4.12 -6.98 1.12
C PRO A 273 5.12 -6.06 0.41
N TYR A 274 5.31 -4.82 0.83
CA TYR A 274 6.14 -3.84 0.11
C TYR A 274 7.58 -4.30 -0.05
N VAL A 275 8.25 -3.79 -1.09
CA VAL A 275 9.65 -4.13 -1.40
C VAL A 275 10.54 -2.91 -1.18
N GLY A 276 11.74 -3.13 -0.63
CA GLY A 276 12.65 -2.04 -0.34
C GLY A 276 13.58 -1.63 -1.49
N GLY A 277 14.03 -0.38 -1.45
CA GLY A 277 15.01 0.20 -2.39
C GLY A 277 14.59 1.56 -2.98
N SER A 278 13.35 1.96 -2.77
CA SER A 278 12.80 3.24 -3.19
C SER A 278 13.48 4.45 -2.54
N LEU A 279 13.96 4.34 -1.29
CA LEU A 279 14.66 5.42 -0.59
C LEU A 279 15.97 5.79 -1.29
N GLN A 280 16.72 4.79 -1.77
CA GLN A 280 17.94 5.01 -2.55
C GLN A 280 17.65 5.73 -3.87
N THR A 281 16.45 5.54 -4.43
CA THR A 281 16.00 6.24 -5.63
C THR A 281 15.61 7.68 -5.29
N LEU A 282 14.93 7.89 -4.16
CA LEU A 282 14.61 9.23 -3.64
C LEU A 282 15.88 10.05 -3.37
N ASP A 283 16.95 9.44 -2.83
CA ASP A 283 18.25 10.10 -2.64
C ASP A 283 18.86 10.61 -3.96
N LYS A 284 18.63 9.91 -5.08
CA LYS A 284 19.06 10.38 -6.40
C LYS A 284 18.29 11.62 -6.82
N ALA A 285 16.98 11.67 -6.56
CA ALA A 285 16.15 12.84 -6.86
C ALA A 285 16.69 14.11 -6.21
N PHE A 286 17.15 14.03 -4.95
CA PHE A 286 17.77 15.16 -4.27
C PHE A 286 19.07 15.60 -4.95
N LYS A 287 19.92 14.66 -5.36
CA LYS A 287 21.18 14.95 -6.07
C LYS A 287 20.94 15.58 -7.44
N TRP A 288 19.94 15.12 -8.17
CA TRP A 288 19.59 15.66 -9.49
C TRP A 288 18.94 17.03 -9.43
N ALA A 289 18.42 17.42 -8.26
CA ALA A 289 17.78 18.71 -8.04
C ALA A 289 18.74 19.82 -7.54
N GLU A 290 20.01 19.49 -7.24
CA GLU A 290 21.06 20.46 -6.87
C GLU A 290 21.55 21.28 -8.07
#